data_AF-A0ABD0Y9G2-F1
#
_entry.id   AF-A0ABD0Y9G2-F1
#
_cell.length_a   1.000
_cell.length_b   1.000
_cell.length_c   1.000
_cell.angle_alpha   90.00
_cell.angle_beta   90.00
_cell.angle_gamma   90.00
#
_symmetry.space_group_name_H-M   'P 1'
#
loop_
_entity.id
_entity.type
_entity.pdbx_description
1 polymer ?
#
loop_
_entity_poly.entity_id
_entity_poly.type
_entity_poly.pdbx_seq_one_letter_code
_entity_poly.pdbx_strand_id
1 'polypeptide(L)'
;MFKTKAHHRSAVNIGLGLKDTEYTPPLNLHITGLLFQPWTSLLRNWQILAVTHPGYVAFLTYDEVKARLHKYINKPGSYVFRLSCTRLGQWAIGYVTGDGDILQTIPQNKSLCQALLDGYREGFYLFPDGRNVNPDLSWAVQPTPEDHIKVTQEQYELYCEMGSTFQLCKICAENDKDVRIEPCGHLLCTPCLTSWQDSEGQGCPFCRAEIKGTEQIVVDPFDPKRQHKAGSAPASFNEDEDDEVADTL
;
A
#
# COMPACT_ATOMS: atom_id res chain seq x y z
N MET A 1 16.88 -12.53 16.81
CA MET A 1 15.97 -11.71 15.97
C MET A 1 14.58 -11.46 16.58
N PHE A 2 14.02 -12.34 17.42
CA PHE A 2 12.67 -12.16 18.01
C PHE A 2 12.59 -11.14 19.16
N LYS A 3 13.63 -11.03 20.01
CA LYS A 3 13.65 -10.10 21.16
C LYS A 3 13.66 -8.62 20.77
N THR A 4 14.32 -8.27 19.67
CA THR A 4 14.40 -6.88 19.19
C THR A 4 13.04 -6.38 18.69
N LYS A 5 12.24 -7.23 18.02
CA LYS A 5 10.90 -6.85 17.53
C LYS A 5 9.87 -6.67 18.66
N ALA A 6 10.04 -7.35 19.80
CA ALA A 6 9.14 -7.22 20.96
C ALA A 6 9.28 -5.85 21.66
N HIS A 7 10.51 -5.37 21.87
CA HIS A 7 10.76 -4.04 22.46
C HIS A 7 10.19 -2.89 21.61
N HIS A 8 10.27 -3.00 20.28
CA HIS A 8 9.72 -1.98 19.39
C HIS A 8 8.18 -1.98 19.37
N ARG A 9 7.53 -3.13 19.62
CA ARG A 9 6.06 -3.20 19.73
C ARG A 9 5.53 -2.50 20.97
N SER A 10 6.21 -2.61 22.12
CA SER A 10 5.87 -1.84 23.32
C SER A 10 5.93 -0.33 23.06
N ALA A 11 6.97 0.16 22.40
CA ALA A 11 7.11 1.59 22.10
C ALA A 11 5.96 2.12 21.20
N VAL A 12 5.53 1.32 20.23
CA VAL A 12 4.40 1.66 19.35
C VAL A 12 3.09 1.71 20.13
N ASN A 13 2.81 0.69 20.95
CA ASN A 13 1.58 0.63 21.75
C ASN A 13 1.50 1.76 22.79
N ILE A 14 2.61 2.03 23.49
CA ILE A 14 2.72 3.15 24.45
C ILE A 14 2.51 4.49 23.73
N GLY A 15 3.11 4.69 22.55
CA GLY A 15 2.94 5.90 21.74
C GLY A 15 1.53 6.11 21.18
N LEU A 16 0.72 5.05 21.14
CA LEU A 16 -0.68 5.06 20.69
C LEU A 16 -1.69 5.05 21.86
N GLY A 17 -1.22 5.00 23.11
CA GLY A 17 -2.08 4.88 24.29
C GLY A 17 -2.81 3.54 24.40
N LEU A 18 -2.35 2.50 23.71
CA LEU A 18 -2.88 1.14 23.85
C LEU A 18 -2.30 0.53 25.14
N LYS A 19 -3.14 -0.11 25.96
CA LYS A 19 -2.68 -0.77 27.20
C LYS A 19 -1.61 -1.81 26.88
N ASP A 20 -0.41 -1.57 27.39
CA ASP A 20 0.74 -2.46 27.24
C ASP A 20 0.71 -3.47 28.39
N THR A 21 0.01 -4.58 28.19
CA THR A 21 0.11 -5.75 29.05
C THR A 21 1.15 -6.71 28.49
N GLU A 22 1.79 -7.53 29.34
CA GLU A 22 2.80 -8.55 28.97
C GLU A 22 2.32 -9.47 27.83
N TYR A 23 1.01 -9.55 27.65
CA TYR A 23 0.33 -10.05 26.47
C TYR A 23 -0.35 -8.90 25.70
N THR A 24 0.14 -8.54 24.51
CA THR A 24 -0.57 -7.59 23.63
C THR A 24 -1.79 -8.28 23.01
N PRO A 25 -3.03 -7.85 23.29
CA PRO A 25 -4.22 -8.48 22.75
C PRO A 25 -4.21 -8.49 21.21
N PRO A 26 -4.78 -9.52 20.55
CA PRO A 26 -4.89 -9.59 19.09
C PRO A 26 -5.53 -8.34 18.46
N LEU A 27 -6.47 -7.71 19.17
CA LEU A 27 -7.12 -6.47 18.76
C LEU A 27 -6.14 -5.29 18.65
N ASN A 28 -5.21 -5.14 19.61
CA ASN A 28 -4.19 -4.08 19.56
C ASN A 28 -3.24 -4.31 18.38
N LEU A 29 -2.90 -5.57 18.08
CA LEU A 29 -2.05 -5.92 16.94
C LEU A 29 -2.74 -5.60 15.61
N HIS A 30 -4.05 -5.89 15.50
CA HIS A 30 -4.85 -5.58 14.33
C HIS A 30 -4.98 -4.07 14.11
N ILE A 31 -5.28 -3.30 15.16
CA ILE A 31 -5.38 -1.83 15.11
C ILE A 31 -4.04 -1.20 14.67
N THR A 32 -2.92 -1.63 15.24
CA THR A 32 -1.59 -1.13 14.86
C THR A 32 -1.25 -1.53 13.42
N GLY A 33 -1.65 -2.73 13.00
CA GLY A 33 -1.50 -3.20 11.63
C GLY A 33 -2.31 -2.38 10.62
N LEU A 34 -3.47 -1.83 11.01
CA LEU A 34 -4.32 -0.94 10.20
C LEU A 34 -3.80 0.51 10.16
N LEU A 35 -3.25 1.01 11.25
CA LEU A 35 -2.76 2.40 11.31
C LEU A 35 -1.47 2.59 10.52
N PHE A 36 -0.57 1.61 10.53
CA PHE A 36 0.78 1.74 9.97
C PHE A 36 1.03 0.82 8.78
N GLN A 37 -0.02 0.50 8.02
CA GLN A 37 0.05 -0.39 6.86
C GLN A 37 1.08 0.11 5.83
N PRO A 38 1.74 -0.79 5.07
CA PRO A 38 1.66 -2.26 5.16
C PRO A 38 2.47 -2.83 6.34
N TRP A 39 2.13 -4.07 6.76
CA TRP A 39 2.79 -4.71 7.91
C TRP A 39 4.32 -4.88 7.74
N THR A 40 4.77 -5.05 6.49
CA THR A 40 6.18 -5.19 6.11
C THR A 40 7.03 -3.98 6.47
N SER A 41 6.44 -2.78 6.47
CA SER A 41 7.09 -1.51 6.80
C SER A 41 6.56 -0.87 8.08
N LEU A 42 5.80 -1.60 8.90
CA LEU A 42 5.07 -1.06 10.06
C LEU A 42 5.93 -0.19 10.98
N LEU A 43 7.10 -0.67 11.40
CA LEU A 43 7.95 0.08 12.33
C LEU A 43 8.51 1.37 11.69
N ARG A 44 8.81 1.30 10.39
CA ARG A 44 9.28 2.44 9.60
C ARG A 44 8.16 3.46 9.45
N ASN A 45 6.95 3.02 9.10
CA ASN A 45 5.77 3.87 8.97
C ASN A 45 5.41 4.53 10.30
N TRP A 46 5.50 3.80 11.41
CA TRP A 46 5.32 4.37 12.74
C TRP A 46 6.37 5.43 13.07
N GLN A 47 7.64 5.16 12.82
CA GLN A 47 8.72 6.14 13.08
C GLN A 47 8.50 7.43 12.27
N ILE A 48 8.07 7.31 11.02
CA ILE A 48 7.80 8.47 10.18
C ILE A 48 6.58 9.20 10.72
N LEU A 49 5.43 8.53 10.77
CA LEU A 49 4.15 9.17 11.02
C LEU A 49 3.96 9.62 12.47
N ALA A 50 4.34 8.79 13.44
CA ALA A 50 4.02 9.04 14.85
C ALA A 50 5.19 9.62 15.66
N VAL A 51 6.44 9.46 15.20
CA VAL A 51 7.62 9.94 15.94
C VAL A 51 8.22 11.21 15.32
N THR A 52 8.31 11.28 13.99
CA THR A 52 9.07 12.36 13.32
C THR A 52 8.20 13.34 12.55
N HIS A 53 7.00 12.95 12.13
CA HIS A 53 6.16 13.81 11.31
C HIS A 53 5.58 14.99 12.12
N PRO A 54 5.85 16.26 11.73
CA PRO A 54 5.45 17.43 12.50
C PRO A 54 3.94 17.66 12.52
N GLY A 55 3.21 17.13 11.55
CA GLY A 55 1.75 17.16 11.49
C GLY A 55 1.04 16.17 12.41
N TYR A 56 1.75 15.22 13.05
CA TYR A 56 1.10 14.29 13.97
C TYR A 56 0.81 14.96 15.31
N VAL A 57 -0.43 14.80 15.77
CA VAL A 57 -0.88 15.31 17.08
C VAL A 57 -1.53 14.17 17.86
N ALA A 58 -0.88 13.76 18.94
CA ALA A 58 -1.36 12.69 19.80
C ALA A 58 -2.53 13.17 20.68
N PHE A 59 -3.50 12.27 20.92
CA PHE A 59 -4.59 12.43 21.88
C PHE A 59 -5.53 13.65 21.69
N LEU A 60 -5.59 14.24 20.49
CA LEU A 60 -6.53 15.32 20.23
C LEU A 60 -7.93 14.82 19.81
N THR A 61 -8.93 15.59 20.19
CA THR A 61 -10.33 15.48 19.74
C THR A 61 -10.57 16.28 18.47
N TYR A 62 -11.78 16.19 17.92
CA TYR A 62 -12.19 16.99 16.77
C TYR A 62 -12.08 18.50 17.07
N ASP A 63 -12.61 18.94 18.22
CA ASP A 63 -12.64 20.36 18.56
C ASP A 63 -11.25 20.93 18.84
N GLU A 64 -10.36 20.14 19.45
CA GLU A 64 -8.98 20.56 19.71
C GLU A 64 -8.17 20.68 18.41
N VAL A 65 -8.39 19.79 17.44
CA VAL A 65 -7.80 19.94 16.09
C VAL A 65 -8.30 21.23 15.44
N LYS A 66 -9.60 21.53 15.53
CA LYS A 66 -10.18 22.75 14.97
C LYS A 66 -9.58 24.00 15.63
N ALA A 67 -9.48 24.02 16.96
CA ALA A 67 -8.86 25.12 17.71
C ALA A 67 -7.37 25.31 17.36
N ARG A 68 -6.64 24.21 17.13
CA ARG A 68 -5.23 24.26 16.73
C ARG A 68 -5.05 24.87 15.34
N LEU A 69 -5.82 24.40 14.36
CA LEU A 69 -5.75 24.88 12.97
C LEU A 69 -6.30 26.29 12.79
N HIS A 70 -7.17 26.76 13.69
CA HIS A 70 -7.67 28.13 13.65
C HIS A 70 -6.56 29.19 13.74
N LYS A 71 -5.42 28.86 14.35
CA LYS A 71 -4.22 29.72 14.37
C LYS A 71 -3.61 29.95 12.98
N TYR A 72 -3.91 29.05 12.05
CA TYR A 72 -3.39 29.03 10.68
C TYR A 72 -4.50 29.25 9.65
N ILE A 73 -5.62 29.84 10.04
CA ILE A 73 -6.79 30.05 9.16
C ILE A 73 -6.43 30.87 7.90
N ASN A 74 -5.49 31.80 8.03
CA ASN A 74 -4.98 32.63 6.93
C ASN A 74 -3.88 31.94 6.10
N LYS A 75 -3.65 30.64 6.31
CA LYS A 75 -2.65 29.84 5.63
C LYS A 75 -3.28 28.54 5.12
N PRO A 76 -4.01 28.60 3.98
CA PRO A 76 -4.60 27.44 3.33
C PRO A 76 -3.58 26.32 3.12
N GLY A 77 -4.03 25.07 3.25
CA GLY A 77 -3.16 23.90 3.18
C GLY A 77 -2.45 23.54 4.48
N SER A 78 -2.67 24.29 5.58
CA SER A 78 -2.19 23.90 6.92
C SER A 78 -2.97 22.70 7.42
N TYR A 79 -2.28 21.66 7.89
CA TYR A 79 -2.92 20.41 8.27
C TYR A 79 -2.27 19.75 9.50
N VAL A 80 -3.05 18.93 10.20
CA VAL A 80 -2.59 18.02 11.25
C VAL A 80 -3.35 16.70 11.13
N PHE A 81 -2.80 15.61 11.65
CA PHE A 81 -3.49 14.32 11.69
C PHE A 81 -3.32 13.61 13.02
N ARG A 82 -4.28 12.76 13.33
CA ARG A 82 -4.40 12.07 14.60
C ARG A 82 -5.15 10.75 14.45
N LEU A 83 -5.17 9.96 15.51
CA LEU A 83 -6.05 8.81 15.60
C LEU A 83 -7.52 9.26 15.64
N SER A 84 -8.40 8.51 14.96
CA SER A 84 -9.83 8.72 15.04
C SER A 84 -10.39 8.17 16.36
N CYS A 85 -11.17 9.00 17.07
CA CYS A 85 -11.83 8.60 18.31
C CYS A 85 -13.11 7.79 18.09
N THR A 86 -13.73 7.92 16.92
CA THR A 86 -14.98 7.24 16.57
C THR A 86 -14.77 6.03 15.66
N ARG A 87 -13.58 5.89 15.06
CA ARG A 87 -13.23 4.77 14.18
C ARG A 87 -11.84 4.22 14.53
N LEU A 88 -11.83 3.18 15.37
CA LEU A 88 -10.60 2.52 15.79
C LEU A 88 -9.81 1.99 14.58
N GLY A 89 -8.48 2.18 14.60
CA GLY A 89 -7.61 1.77 13.49
C GLY A 89 -7.58 2.73 12.31
N GLN A 90 -8.29 3.86 12.36
CA GLN A 90 -8.30 4.87 11.29
C GLN A 90 -7.68 6.19 11.74
N TRP A 91 -7.14 6.92 10.77
CA TRP A 91 -6.63 8.27 10.94
C TRP A 91 -7.70 9.31 10.64
N ALA A 92 -7.60 10.46 11.30
CA ALA A 92 -8.35 11.67 10.95
C ALA A 92 -7.36 12.79 10.60
N ILE A 93 -7.56 13.44 9.47
CA ILE A 93 -6.74 14.56 8.98
C ILE A 93 -7.59 15.81 9.02
N GLY A 94 -7.15 16.83 9.76
CA GLY A 94 -7.73 18.17 9.72
C GLY A 94 -6.88 19.09 8.86
N TYR A 95 -7.51 19.94 8.05
CA TYR A 95 -6.82 20.91 7.20
C TYR A 95 -7.61 22.20 7.01
N VAL A 96 -6.89 23.27 6.63
CA VAL A 96 -7.44 24.57 6.28
C VAL A 96 -7.67 24.63 4.77
N THR A 97 -8.88 24.93 4.33
CA THR A 97 -9.26 25.04 2.91
C THR A 97 -8.80 26.36 2.28
N GLY A 98 -8.88 26.46 0.96
CA GLY A 98 -8.63 27.71 0.22
C GLY A 98 -9.54 28.87 0.66
N ASP A 99 -10.76 28.55 1.09
CA ASP A 99 -11.76 29.52 1.53
C ASP A 99 -11.60 29.94 3.00
N GLY A 100 -10.62 29.38 3.71
CA GLY A 100 -10.36 29.68 5.12
C GLY A 100 -11.28 28.92 6.08
N ASP A 101 -11.87 27.80 5.66
CA ASP A 101 -12.60 26.88 6.53
C ASP A 101 -11.68 25.76 7.06
N ILE A 102 -12.10 25.11 8.15
CA ILE A 102 -11.40 23.94 8.70
C ILE A 102 -12.27 22.71 8.54
N LEU A 103 -11.76 21.74 7.77
CA LEU A 103 -12.41 20.45 7.54
C LEU A 103 -11.59 19.31 8.15
N GLN A 104 -12.26 18.22 8.53
CA GLN A 104 -11.59 16.98 8.93
C GLN A 104 -12.13 15.80 8.11
N THR A 105 -11.24 14.94 7.65
CA THR A 105 -11.57 13.76 6.84
C THR A 105 -10.94 12.51 7.45
N ILE A 106 -11.51 11.36 7.13
CA ILE A 106 -10.97 10.04 7.48
C ILE A 106 -10.65 9.34 6.16
N PRO A 107 -9.36 9.15 5.81
CA PRO A 107 -8.98 8.45 4.58
C PRO A 107 -9.66 7.07 4.51
N GLN A 108 -10.23 6.74 3.34
CA GLN A 108 -10.84 5.44 3.07
C GLN A 108 -9.96 4.68 2.06
N ASN A 109 -9.80 3.38 2.27
CA ASN A 109 -9.13 2.46 1.35
C ASN A 109 -7.71 2.88 0.91
N LYS A 110 -6.97 3.56 1.78
CA LYS A 110 -5.55 3.90 1.56
C LYS A 110 -4.78 4.06 2.86
N SER A 111 -3.47 3.83 2.81
CA SER A 111 -2.57 4.12 3.92
C SER A 111 -2.52 5.63 4.20
N LEU A 112 -2.18 6.02 5.43
CA LEU A 112 -2.03 7.45 5.74
C LEU A 112 -0.91 8.09 4.91
N CYS A 113 0.20 7.39 4.68
CA CYS A 113 1.28 7.89 3.83
C CYS A 113 0.76 8.24 2.42
N GLN A 114 -0.03 7.35 1.81
CA GLN A 114 -0.63 7.60 0.51
C GLN A 114 -1.61 8.77 0.56
N ALA A 115 -2.50 8.81 1.56
CA ALA A 115 -3.45 9.91 1.72
C ALA A 115 -2.78 11.29 1.84
N LEU A 116 -1.66 11.36 2.55
CA LEU A 116 -0.88 12.58 2.71
C LEU A 116 -0.19 13.01 1.42
N LEU A 117 0.35 12.05 0.65
CA LEU A 117 0.95 12.33 -0.66
C LEU A 117 -0.09 12.83 -1.67
N ASP A 118 -1.26 12.18 -1.74
CA ASP A 118 -2.34 12.60 -2.64
C ASP A 118 -2.77 14.03 -2.32
N GLY A 119 -3.06 14.32 -1.04
CA GLY A 119 -3.49 15.66 -0.66
C GLY A 119 -2.38 16.71 -0.74
N TYR A 120 -1.10 16.34 -0.69
CA TYR A 120 -0.01 17.25 -1.05
C TYR A 120 -0.05 17.61 -2.54
N ARG A 121 -0.25 16.61 -3.41
CA ARG A 121 -0.36 16.82 -4.87
C ARG A 121 -1.58 17.67 -5.26
N GLU A 122 -2.68 17.51 -4.54
CA GLU A 122 -3.92 18.28 -4.73
C GLU A 122 -3.89 19.67 -4.06
N GLY A 123 -2.86 19.96 -3.24
CA GLY A 123 -2.69 21.26 -2.57
C GLY A 123 -3.42 21.39 -1.22
N PHE A 124 -4.02 20.32 -0.69
CA PHE A 124 -4.71 20.31 0.60
C PHE A 124 -3.78 20.17 1.81
N TYR A 125 -2.69 19.41 1.68
CA TYR A 125 -1.80 19.06 2.80
C TYR A 125 -0.39 19.58 2.58
N LEU A 126 -0.22 20.90 2.70
CA LEU A 126 1.04 21.59 2.37
C LEU A 126 1.87 21.93 3.61
N PHE A 127 1.22 22.37 4.69
CA PHE A 127 1.91 22.96 5.85
C PHE A 127 1.62 22.14 7.11
N PRO A 128 2.43 21.11 7.43
CA PRO A 128 2.18 20.27 8.58
C PRO A 128 2.34 21.08 9.87
N ASP A 129 1.27 21.14 10.67
CA ASP A 129 1.18 21.99 11.86
C ASP A 129 1.58 23.46 11.59
N GLY A 130 1.25 23.95 10.38
CA GLY A 130 1.55 25.32 9.93
C GLY A 130 3.01 25.56 9.51
N ARG A 131 3.89 24.54 9.53
CA ARG A 131 5.30 24.67 9.13
C ARG A 131 5.46 24.76 7.62
N ASN A 132 6.49 25.45 7.15
CA ASN A 132 6.78 25.62 5.71
C ASN A 132 7.46 24.40 5.06
N VAL A 133 7.95 23.46 5.87
CA VAL A 133 8.65 22.27 5.38
C VAL A 133 7.74 21.07 5.57
N ASN A 134 7.32 20.47 4.47
CA ASN A 134 6.56 19.22 4.46
C ASN A 134 7.52 18.03 4.26
N PRO A 135 7.56 17.03 5.16
CA PRO A 135 8.35 15.83 4.93
C PRO A 135 7.89 15.09 3.66
N ASP A 136 8.85 14.70 2.82
CA ASP A 136 8.54 13.82 1.69
C ASP A 136 8.29 12.39 2.20
N LEU A 137 7.14 11.83 1.83
CA LEU A 137 6.70 10.48 2.17
C LEU A 137 6.77 9.52 0.99
N SER A 138 7.26 9.97 -0.18
CA SER A 138 7.32 9.19 -1.42
C SER A 138 8.01 7.82 -1.23
N TRP A 139 9.06 7.79 -0.42
CA TRP A 139 9.85 6.60 -0.10
C TRP A 139 9.18 5.64 0.91
N ALA A 140 8.16 6.11 1.63
CA ALA A 140 7.41 5.32 2.62
C ALA A 140 6.28 4.53 1.96
N VAL A 141 5.83 4.97 0.79
CA VAL A 141 4.93 4.20 -0.07
C VAL A 141 5.79 3.32 -0.96
N GLN A 142 5.90 2.04 -0.62
CA GLN A 142 6.22 1.03 -1.62
C GLN A 142 4.91 0.58 -2.26
N PRO A 143 4.86 0.31 -3.58
CA PRO A 143 3.76 -0.48 -4.14
C PRO A 143 3.64 -1.75 -3.29
N THR A 144 2.48 -1.95 -2.65
CA THR A 144 2.38 -3.02 -1.67
C THR A 144 2.39 -4.36 -2.41
N PRO A 145 2.97 -5.44 -1.86
CA PRO A 145 2.85 -6.77 -2.46
C PRO A 145 1.40 -7.28 -2.55
N GLU A 146 0.45 -6.62 -1.89
CA GLU A 146 -0.99 -6.91 -1.92
C GLU A 146 -1.64 -6.40 -3.21
N ASP A 147 -1.05 -5.39 -3.85
CA ASP A 147 -1.41 -4.90 -5.19
C ASP A 147 -0.79 -5.77 -6.31
N HIS A 148 0.19 -6.61 -5.95
CA HIS A 148 0.85 -7.53 -6.88
C HIS A 148 0.11 -8.86 -7.00
N ILE A 149 -0.55 -9.05 -8.14
CA ILE A 149 -1.20 -10.32 -8.49
C ILE A 149 -0.14 -11.23 -9.06
N LYS A 150 0.29 -12.22 -8.28
CA LYS A 150 1.18 -13.28 -8.76
C LYS A 150 0.39 -14.30 -9.57
N VAL A 151 0.78 -14.45 -10.83
CA VAL A 151 0.20 -15.47 -11.71
C VAL A 151 0.67 -16.85 -11.24
N THR A 152 -0.26 -17.76 -10.97
CA THR A 152 0.07 -19.14 -10.62
C THR A 152 0.56 -19.91 -11.84
N GLN A 153 1.27 -21.01 -11.62
CA GLN A 153 1.70 -21.89 -12.71
C GLN A 153 0.51 -22.40 -13.53
N GLU A 154 -0.55 -22.87 -12.88
CA GLU A 154 -1.77 -23.35 -13.53
C GLU A 154 -2.44 -22.28 -14.40
N GLN A 155 -2.50 -21.03 -13.91
CA GLN A 155 -3.03 -19.92 -14.69
C GLN A 155 -2.15 -19.64 -15.90
N TYR A 156 -0.83 -19.62 -15.73
CA TYR A 156 0.12 -19.42 -16.83
C TYR A 156 -0.06 -20.47 -17.93
N GLU A 157 -0.08 -21.76 -17.57
CA GLU A 157 -0.24 -22.88 -18.50
C GLU A 157 -1.56 -22.76 -19.29
N LEU A 158 -2.67 -22.51 -18.60
CA LEU A 158 -3.98 -22.32 -19.23
C LEU A 158 -4.00 -21.17 -20.25
N TYR A 159 -3.40 -20.02 -19.89
CA TYR A 159 -3.36 -18.87 -20.80
C TYR A 159 -2.44 -19.13 -22.01
N CYS A 160 -1.31 -19.82 -21.81
CA CYS A 160 -0.42 -20.20 -22.90
C CYS A 160 -1.10 -21.12 -23.92
N GLU A 161 -1.89 -22.11 -23.48
CA GLU A 161 -2.65 -23.00 -24.37
C GLU A 161 -3.63 -22.23 -25.27
N MET A 162 -4.22 -21.16 -24.75
CA MET A 162 -5.16 -20.30 -25.48
C MET A 162 -4.49 -19.20 -26.32
N GLY A 163 -3.16 -19.20 -26.43
CA GLY A 163 -2.42 -18.16 -27.18
C GLY A 163 -2.53 -16.78 -26.54
N SER A 164 -2.67 -16.71 -25.23
CA SER A 164 -2.83 -15.46 -24.48
C SER A 164 -1.98 -15.46 -23.20
N THR A 165 -2.05 -14.39 -22.42
CA THR A 165 -1.31 -14.29 -21.15
C THR A 165 -2.21 -13.74 -20.03
N PHE A 166 -1.90 -14.04 -18.77
CA PHE A 166 -2.74 -13.54 -17.67
C PHE A 166 -2.67 -12.01 -17.57
N GLN A 167 -1.52 -11.38 -17.81
CA GLN A 167 -1.36 -9.92 -17.67
C GLN A 167 -2.19 -9.13 -18.69
N LEU A 168 -2.40 -9.64 -19.91
CA LEU A 168 -3.14 -8.91 -20.94
C LEU A 168 -4.62 -8.72 -20.58
N CYS A 169 -5.10 -7.50 -20.73
CA CYS A 169 -6.51 -7.14 -20.63
C CYS A 169 -7.34 -7.95 -21.63
N LYS A 170 -8.46 -8.52 -21.19
CA LYS A 170 -9.31 -9.37 -22.04
C LYS A 170 -10.33 -8.60 -22.88
N ILE A 171 -10.31 -7.27 -22.79
CA ILE A 171 -11.14 -6.40 -23.62
C ILE A 171 -10.36 -5.96 -24.86
N CYS A 172 -9.18 -5.36 -24.69
CA CYS A 172 -8.36 -4.91 -25.83
C CYS A 172 -7.32 -5.93 -26.30
N ALA A 173 -6.93 -6.90 -25.48
CA ALA A 173 -5.83 -7.85 -25.75
C ALA A 173 -4.46 -7.19 -26.05
N GLU A 174 -4.31 -5.89 -25.81
CA GLU A 174 -3.11 -5.11 -26.10
C GLU A 174 -2.39 -4.61 -24.85
N ASN A 175 -3.15 -4.09 -23.87
CA ASN A 175 -2.59 -3.50 -22.65
C ASN A 175 -2.59 -4.49 -21.49
N ASP A 176 -1.62 -4.35 -20.59
CA ASP A 176 -1.62 -5.08 -19.32
C ASP A 176 -2.72 -4.59 -18.39
N LYS A 177 -3.20 -5.50 -17.54
CA LYS A 177 -4.15 -5.21 -16.47
C LYS A 177 -3.45 -4.38 -15.40
N ASP A 178 -4.06 -3.25 -15.06
CA ASP A 178 -3.56 -2.29 -14.07
C ASP A 178 -4.65 -1.87 -13.06
N VAL A 179 -5.89 -2.33 -13.23
CA VAL A 179 -7.01 -1.98 -12.35
C VAL A 179 -7.89 -3.18 -12.00
N ARG A 180 -8.31 -3.23 -10.73
CA ARG A 180 -9.31 -4.14 -10.17
C ARG A 180 -10.59 -3.38 -9.82
N ILE A 181 -11.74 -3.93 -10.18
CA ILE A 181 -13.06 -3.35 -9.89
C ILE A 181 -13.62 -3.92 -8.58
N GLU A 182 -14.09 -3.06 -7.68
CA GLU A 182 -14.78 -3.44 -6.43
C GLU A 182 -16.32 -3.33 -6.57
N PRO A 183 -17.10 -4.31 -6.06
CA PRO A 183 -16.68 -5.46 -5.24
C PRO A 183 -16.43 -6.76 -6.05
N CYS A 184 -16.53 -6.72 -7.38
CA CYS A 184 -16.57 -7.95 -8.18
C CYS A 184 -15.19 -8.57 -8.47
N GLY A 185 -14.10 -7.84 -8.21
CA GLY A 185 -12.72 -8.31 -8.38
C GLY A 185 -12.23 -8.43 -9.81
N HIS A 186 -13.00 -7.98 -10.82
CA HIS A 186 -12.60 -8.11 -12.22
C HIS A 186 -11.41 -7.21 -12.55
N LEU A 187 -10.52 -7.75 -13.38
CA LEU A 187 -9.25 -7.11 -13.75
C LEU A 187 -9.26 -6.69 -15.22
N LEU A 188 -8.89 -5.45 -15.49
CA LEU A 188 -8.75 -4.88 -16.83
C LEU A 188 -7.69 -3.79 -16.84
N CYS A 189 -7.48 -3.17 -18.00
CA CYS A 189 -6.64 -1.98 -18.10
C CYS A 189 -7.49 -0.72 -17.93
N THR A 190 -6.89 0.32 -17.38
CA THR A 190 -7.50 1.63 -17.13
C THR A 190 -8.08 2.25 -18.41
N PRO A 191 -7.43 2.20 -19.59
CA PRO A 191 -8.01 2.72 -20.83
C PRO A 191 -9.35 2.08 -21.21
N CYS A 192 -9.48 0.75 -21.06
CA CYS A 192 -10.74 0.06 -21.34
C CYS A 192 -11.83 0.40 -20.33
N LEU A 193 -11.47 0.58 -19.06
CA LEU A 193 -12.43 0.98 -18.04
C LEU A 193 -12.96 2.40 -18.29
N THR A 194 -12.06 3.35 -18.58
CA THR A 194 -12.43 4.74 -18.88
C THR A 194 -13.30 4.81 -20.13
N SER A 195 -12.89 4.14 -21.22
CA SER A 195 -13.68 4.11 -22.46
C SER A 195 -15.08 3.53 -22.25
N TRP A 196 -15.25 2.56 -21.35
CA TRP A 196 -16.54 1.97 -21.03
C TRP A 196 -17.44 2.92 -20.23
N GLN A 197 -16.86 3.64 -19.25
CA GLN A 197 -17.59 4.62 -18.44
C GLN A 197 -18.03 5.83 -19.28
N ASP A 198 -17.20 6.28 -20.22
CA ASP A 198 -17.50 7.40 -21.11
C ASP A 198 -18.63 7.07 -22.12
N SER A 199 -18.81 5.79 -22.47
CA SER A 199 -19.86 5.32 -23.39
C SER A 199 -21.20 5.01 -22.71
N GLU A 200 -21.50 5.64 -21.58
CA GLU A 200 -22.67 5.36 -20.72
C GLU A 200 -22.74 3.93 -20.14
N GLY A 201 -21.62 3.22 -20.09
CA GLY A 201 -21.53 1.89 -19.49
C GLY A 201 -21.76 1.95 -17.97
N GLN A 202 -22.93 1.50 -17.51
CA GLN A 202 -23.20 1.36 -16.08
C GLN A 202 -22.70 0.00 -15.57
N GLY A 203 -21.74 0.04 -14.64
CA GLY A 203 -21.22 -1.15 -13.96
C GLY A 203 -20.03 -1.82 -14.65
N CYS A 204 -19.59 -2.95 -14.09
CA CYS A 204 -18.43 -3.70 -14.53
C CYS A 204 -18.59 -4.24 -15.98
N PRO A 205 -17.60 -4.07 -16.88
CA PRO A 205 -17.67 -4.58 -18.25
C PRO A 205 -17.88 -6.09 -18.38
N PHE A 206 -17.46 -6.87 -17.37
CA PHE A 206 -17.53 -8.32 -17.40
C PHE A 206 -18.83 -8.86 -16.79
N CYS A 207 -19.23 -8.36 -15.61
CA CYS A 207 -20.35 -8.92 -14.84
C CYS A 207 -21.51 -7.95 -14.62
N ARG A 208 -21.40 -6.70 -15.09
CA ARG A 208 -22.40 -5.62 -14.94
C ARG A 208 -22.74 -5.25 -13.49
N ALA A 209 -21.99 -5.76 -12.51
CA ALA A 209 -22.14 -5.34 -11.13
C ALA A 209 -21.81 -3.85 -10.97
N GLU A 210 -22.51 -3.16 -10.07
CA GLU A 210 -22.25 -1.77 -9.75
C GLU A 210 -20.79 -1.59 -9.30
N ILE A 211 -20.10 -0.60 -9.89
CA ILE A 211 -18.72 -0.27 -9.52
C ILE A 211 -18.77 0.67 -8.32
N LYS A 212 -18.33 0.18 -7.16
CA LYS A 212 -18.24 0.98 -5.92
C LYS A 212 -16.88 1.65 -5.75
N GLY A 213 -15.86 1.12 -6.43
CA GLY A 213 -14.50 1.63 -6.40
C GLY A 213 -13.59 0.87 -7.33
N THR A 214 -12.37 1.37 -7.46
CA THR A 214 -11.29 0.76 -8.25
C THR A 214 -10.00 0.77 -7.47
N GLU A 215 -9.25 -0.32 -7.54
CA GLU A 215 -7.93 -0.49 -6.93
C GLU A 215 -6.88 -0.64 -8.05
N GLN A 216 -5.77 0.09 -7.96
CA GLN A 216 -4.66 -0.03 -8.91
C GLN A 216 -3.83 -1.27 -8.55
N ILE A 217 -3.51 -2.09 -9.54
CA ILE A 217 -2.82 -3.37 -9.34
C ILE A 217 -1.65 -3.51 -10.31
N VAL A 218 -0.72 -4.40 -9.97
CA VAL A 218 0.36 -4.83 -10.86
C VAL A 218 0.25 -6.34 -11.00
N VAL A 219 0.29 -6.87 -12.22
CA VAL A 219 0.34 -8.32 -12.43
C VAL A 219 1.79 -8.73 -12.61
N ASP A 220 2.29 -9.59 -11.71
CA ASP A 220 3.62 -10.19 -11.85
C ASP A 220 3.51 -11.45 -12.73
N PRO A 221 4.11 -11.47 -13.94
CA PRO A 221 4.09 -12.65 -14.79
C PRO A 221 4.75 -13.85 -14.12
N PHE A 222 4.25 -15.04 -14.41
CA PHE A 222 4.93 -16.26 -14.01
C PHE A 222 6.22 -16.44 -14.83
N ASP A 223 7.35 -16.66 -14.16
CA ASP A 223 8.65 -16.94 -14.79
C ASP A 223 9.04 -18.40 -14.54
N PRO A 224 8.91 -19.30 -15.54
CA PRO A 224 9.25 -20.72 -15.41
C PRO A 224 10.73 -20.94 -15.02
N LYS A 225 11.62 -20.01 -15.35
CA LYS A 225 13.08 -20.16 -15.14
C LYS A 225 13.51 -19.80 -13.72
N ARG A 226 12.71 -19.04 -12.96
CA ARG A 226 13.04 -18.63 -11.58
C ARG A 226 12.88 -19.74 -10.54
N GLN A 227 11.99 -20.71 -10.75
CA GLN A 227 11.82 -21.82 -9.81
C GLN A 227 12.92 -22.89 -9.92
N HIS A 228 13.50 -23.11 -11.10
CA HIS A 228 14.58 -24.11 -11.27
C HIS A 228 15.89 -23.79 -10.52
N LYS A 229 16.10 -22.54 -10.08
CA LYS A 229 17.28 -22.15 -9.29
C LYS A 229 17.11 -22.29 -7.77
N ALA A 230 15.89 -22.52 -7.28
CA ALA A 230 15.65 -22.68 -5.84
C ALA A 230 15.77 -24.14 -5.34
N GLY A 231 16.07 -25.10 -6.23
CA GLY A 231 16.10 -26.53 -5.92
C GLY A 231 17.34 -27.31 -6.39
N SER A 232 18.37 -26.66 -6.92
CA SER A 232 19.62 -27.34 -7.29
C SER A 232 20.80 -26.75 -6.52
N ALA A 233 21.12 -27.39 -5.39
CA ALA A 233 22.49 -27.37 -4.89
C ALA A 233 23.42 -27.89 -6.00
N PRO A 234 24.64 -27.35 -6.18
CA PRO A 234 25.58 -27.97 -7.10
C PRO A 234 26.00 -29.30 -6.46
N ALA A 235 25.47 -30.41 -6.97
CA ALA A 235 26.09 -31.69 -6.77
C ALA A 235 27.42 -31.64 -7.53
N SER A 236 28.51 -31.56 -6.79
CA SER A 236 29.85 -31.88 -7.26
C SER A 236 29.85 -33.30 -7.82
N PHE A 237 29.74 -33.44 -9.14
CA PHE A 237 30.16 -34.64 -9.81
C PHE A 237 31.65 -34.50 -10.09
N ASN A 238 32.45 -35.20 -9.29
CA ASN A 238 33.78 -35.61 -9.66
C ASN A 238 33.61 -36.66 -10.76
N GLU A 239 34.03 -36.32 -11.98
CA GLU A 239 34.35 -37.31 -13.00
C GLU A 239 35.88 -37.26 -13.15
N ASP A 240 36.52 -38.15 -12.40
CA ASP A 240 37.89 -38.59 -12.67
C ASP A 240 37.79 -39.46 -13.94
N GLU A 241 38.22 -38.93 -15.09
CA GLU A 241 38.53 -39.73 -16.28
C GLU A 241 40.05 -39.77 -16.46
N ASP A 242 40.60 -40.96 -16.21
CA ASP A 242 41.97 -41.37 -16.47
C ASP A 242 42.25 -41.38 -17.98
N ASP A 243 43.18 -40.54 -18.42
CA ASP A 243 43.77 -40.57 -19.77
C ASP A 243 45.15 -41.26 -19.68
N GLU A 244 45.23 -42.58 -19.90
CA GLU A 244 46.48 -43.26 -20.28
C GLU A 244 46.43 -43.66 -21.76
N VAL A 245 47.24 -42.95 -22.53
CA VAL A 245 47.40 -43.08 -23.98
C VAL A 245 48.51 -44.08 -24.27
N ALA A 246 48.20 -45.17 -24.99
CA ALA A 246 49.18 -46.03 -25.64
C ALA A 246 48.67 -46.34 -27.06
N ASP A 247 49.28 -45.77 -28.10
CA ASP A 247 50.40 -46.39 -28.81
C ASP A 247 50.71 -45.60 -30.08
N THR A 248 52.00 -45.31 -30.29
CA THR A 248 52.55 -44.75 -31.53
C THR A 248 53.01 -45.89 -32.43
N LEU A 249 52.58 -45.88 -33.69
CA LEU A 249 53.27 -46.51 -34.82
C LEU A 249 53.78 -45.42 -35.77
#